data_AF-A0A831XI22-F1
#
_entry.id   AF-A0A831XI22-F1
#
_cell.length_a   1.000
_cell.length_b   1.000
_cell.length_c   1.000
_cell.angle_alpha   90.00
_cell.angle_beta   90.00
_cell.angle_gamma   90.00
#
_symmetry.space_group_name_H-M   'P 1'
#
loop_
_entity.id
_entity.type
_entity.pdbx_description
1 polymer ?
#
loop_
_entity_poly.entity_id
_entity_poly.type
_entity_poly.pdbx_seq_one_letter_code
_entity_poly.pdbx_strand_id
1 'polypeptide(L)'
;MKRTTESLVRLCVLTLLFVDLGAFAEPSVKDAVDSMVSRLYATLDPDALRALTQDEVLRLITPEEKRILATKECFFDVNVPVTVSVIRSAHQKPVPFWIEEAGFRNTGDRVTSEWYTHEVWQKDFDAGRIELGINGFDNERRAYFVCVGPQRTGDDVTISNLYPEEAIITVGPKTWTYRDWDDLYIDEYPDYLEGQLLITTFRGPAKQRTSSAPSVKRPFPHRPCPTKSR
;
A
#
# COMPACT_ATOMS: atom_id res chain seq x y z
N MET A 1 -82.05 10.44 18.28
CA MET A 1 -81.56 11.16 19.48
C MET A 1 -80.29 10.47 19.96
N LYS A 2 -79.16 11.19 20.04
CA LYS A 2 -77.78 10.78 20.47
C LYS A 2 -77.03 9.90 19.44
N ARG A 3 -76.07 10.43 18.65
CA ARG A 3 -74.62 10.71 18.93
C ARG A 3 -73.92 9.43 19.45
N THR A 4 -72.81 8.93 18.89
CA THR A 4 -71.53 9.64 18.77
C THR A 4 -70.58 8.95 17.77
N THR A 5 -69.81 9.77 17.06
CA THR A 5 -68.65 9.51 16.21
C THR A 5 -67.48 8.90 17.00
N GLU A 6 -66.90 7.79 16.55
CA GLU A 6 -65.50 7.40 16.85
C GLU A 6 -64.87 6.92 15.53
N SER A 7 -64.08 7.77 14.89
CA SER A 7 -62.65 7.93 15.14
C SER A 7 -61.86 6.83 14.44
N LEU A 8 -61.42 7.13 13.24
CA LEU A 8 -60.03 7.51 12.94
C LEU A 8 -59.42 6.38 12.11
N VAL A 9 -59.54 6.56 10.79
CA VAL A 9 -58.43 6.44 9.84
C VAL A 9 -57.21 5.82 10.51
N ARG A 10 -57.04 4.51 10.29
CA ARG A 10 -55.81 3.77 10.57
C ARG A 10 -54.69 4.41 9.75
N LEU A 11 -54.16 5.48 10.33
CA LEU A 11 -52.95 6.16 9.94
C LEU A 11 -51.83 5.18 10.27
N CYS A 12 -51.55 4.27 9.34
CA CYS A 12 -50.25 3.62 9.25
C CYS A 12 -49.23 4.72 8.94
N VAL A 13 -48.85 5.50 9.96
CA VAL A 13 -47.56 6.18 9.97
C VAL A 13 -46.54 5.08 10.06
N LEU A 14 -46.18 4.55 8.90
CA LEU A 14 -44.92 3.87 8.69
C LEU A 14 -43.86 4.94 8.96
N THR A 15 -43.47 5.09 10.22
CA THR A 15 -42.28 5.85 10.59
C THR A 15 -41.11 5.10 9.97
N LEU A 16 -40.77 5.50 8.73
CA LEU A 16 -39.49 5.26 8.12
C LEU A 16 -38.45 5.81 9.09
N LEU A 17 -37.94 4.93 9.96
CA LEU A 17 -36.63 5.03 10.54
C LEU A 17 -35.65 5.06 9.37
N PHE A 18 -35.46 6.25 8.78
CA PHE A 18 -34.20 6.63 8.20
C PHE A 18 -33.21 6.60 9.37
N VAL A 19 -32.71 5.41 9.68
CA VAL A 19 -31.39 5.30 10.26
C VAL A 19 -30.52 5.93 9.19
N ASP A 20 -30.07 7.16 9.45
CA ASP A 20 -28.87 7.70 8.83
C ASP A 20 -27.78 6.65 9.09
N LEU A 21 -27.63 5.72 8.15
CA LEU A 21 -26.38 5.02 7.93
C LEU A 21 -25.44 6.13 7.44
N GLY A 22 -24.97 6.95 8.39
CA GLY A 22 -23.85 7.83 8.15
C GLY A 22 -22.80 6.95 7.51
N ALA A 23 -22.37 7.32 6.30
CA ALA A 23 -21.30 6.65 5.61
C ALA A 23 -20.06 6.76 6.51
N PHE A 24 -19.88 5.80 7.41
CA PHE A 24 -18.68 5.69 8.21
C PHE A 24 -17.55 5.50 7.20
N ALA A 25 -16.67 6.49 7.13
CA ALA A 25 -15.48 6.40 6.30
C ALA A 25 -14.79 5.07 6.63
N GLU A 26 -14.51 4.27 5.61
CA GLU A 26 -13.89 2.98 5.88
C GLU A 26 -12.54 3.18 6.56
N PRO A 27 -12.17 2.33 7.55
CA PRO A 27 -10.91 2.49 8.26
C PRO A 27 -9.71 2.40 7.31
N SER A 28 -8.73 3.26 7.55
CA SER A 28 -7.46 3.32 6.83
C SER A 28 -6.40 2.37 7.42
N VAL A 29 -5.27 2.18 6.72
CA VAL A 29 -4.10 1.48 7.27
C VAL A 29 -3.67 2.13 8.60
N LYS A 30 -3.71 3.46 8.68
CA LYS A 30 -3.37 4.18 9.91
C LYS A 30 -4.31 3.81 11.05
N ASP A 31 -5.61 3.74 10.81
CA ASP A 31 -6.59 3.40 11.84
C ASP A 31 -6.41 1.95 12.32
N ALA A 32 -6.16 1.03 11.38
CA ALA A 32 -5.86 -0.37 11.71
C ALA A 32 -4.57 -0.50 12.54
N VAL A 33 -3.50 0.21 12.15
CA VAL A 33 -2.23 0.22 12.89
C VAL A 33 -2.42 0.84 14.28
N ASP A 34 -3.10 1.99 14.40
CA ASP A 34 -3.31 2.66 15.69
C ASP A 34 -4.18 1.81 16.63
N SER A 35 -5.23 1.16 16.12
CA SER A 35 -6.06 0.20 16.86
C SER A 35 -5.24 -0.98 17.36
N MET A 36 -4.50 -1.63 16.45
CA MET A 36 -3.62 -2.76 16.75
C MET A 36 -2.61 -2.38 17.83
N VAL A 37 -1.87 -1.29 17.60
CA VAL A 37 -0.84 -0.79 18.52
C VAL A 37 -1.44 -0.50 19.89
N SER A 38 -2.54 0.24 19.96
CA SER A 38 -3.20 0.56 21.24
C SER A 38 -3.60 -0.70 22.02
N ARG A 39 -4.11 -1.73 21.33
CA ARG A 39 -4.45 -3.01 21.94
C ARG A 39 -3.22 -3.79 22.43
N LEU A 40 -2.14 -3.81 21.64
CA LEU A 40 -0.92 -4.53 21.98
C LEU A 40 -0.16 -3.86 23.15
N TYR A 41 -0.11 -2.53 23.20
CA TYR A 41 0.50 -1.80 24.34
C TYR A 41 -0.28 -1.95 25.65
N ALA A 42 -1.56 -2.30 25.59
CA ALA A 42 -2.36 -2.57 26.79
C ALA A 42 -2.04 -3.94 27.43
N THR A 43 -1.42 -4.86 26.69
CA THR A 43 -1.21 -6.25 27.11
C THR A 43 0.26 -6.66 27.16
N LEU A 44 1.14 -6.01 26.39
CA LEU A 44 2.55 -6.35 26.26
C LEU A 44 3.43 -5.18 26.72
N ASP A 45 4.56 -5.52 27.35
CA ASP A 45 5.59 -4.54 27.65
C ASP A 45 6.37 -4.10 26.39
N PRO A 46 7.11 -2.98 26.45
CA PRO A 46 7.84 -2.46 25.29
C PRO A 46 8.88 -3.40 24.69
N ASP A 47 9.48 -4.29 25.48
CA ASP A 47 10.51 -5.21 24.97
C ASP A 47 9.87 -6.40 24.27
N ALA A 48 8.78 -6.92 24.81
CA ALA A 48 7.94 -7.92 24.14
C ALA A 48 7.41 -7.40 22.80
N LEU A 49 6.95 -6.15 22.73
CA LEU A 49 6.47 -5.52 21.49
C LEU A 49 7.55 -5.44 20.40
N ARG A 50 8.79 -5.11 20.77
CA ARG A 50 9.91 -5.03 19.83
C ARG A 50 10.37 -6.40 19.33
N ALA A 51 10.10 -7.45 20.11
CA ALA A 51 10.48 -8.82 19.79
C ALA A 51 9.45 -9.54 18.90
N LEU A 52 8.25 -8.97 18.69
CA LEU A 52 7.19 -9.60 17.90
C LEU A 52 7.64 -9.87 16.46
N THR A 53 7.50 -11.11 16.05
CA THR A 53 7.63 -11.57 14.66
C THR A 53 6.34 -11.33 13.87
N GLN A 54 6.42 -11.36 12.54
CA GLN A 54 5.24 -11.26 11.67
C GLN A 54 4.16 -12.30 12.05
N ASP A 55 4.54 -13.55 12.26
CA ASP A 55 3.59 -14.62 12.58
C ASP A 55 2.92 -14.43 13.95
N GLU A 56 3.62 -13.82 14.91
CA GLU A 56 3.04 -13.46 16.20
C GLU A 56 2.06 -12.28 16.04
N VAL A 57 2.43 -11.24 15.29
CA VAL A 57 1.51 -10.13 15.00
C VAL A 57 0.25 -10.64 14.30
N LEU A 58 0.38 -11.50 13.30
CA LEU A 58 -0.77 -12.07 12.57
C LEU A 58 -1.73 -12.87 13.46
N ARG A 59 -1.25 -13.44 14.57
CA ARG A 59 -2.09 -14.13 15.57
C ARG A 59 -2.80 -13.19 16.54
N LEU A 60 -2.33 -11.94 16.64
CA LEU A 60 -2.83 -10.94 17.58
C LEU A 60 -3.72 -9.87 16.93
N ILE A 61 -3.67 -9.75 15.60
CA ILE A 61 -4.54 -8.84 14.85
C ILE A 61 -5.91 -9.45 14.59
N THR A 62 -6.91 -8.59 14.48
CA THR A 62 -8.25 -8.98 14.09
C THR A 62 -8.32 -9.30 12.58
N PRO A 63 -9.32 -10.07 12.12
CA PRO A 63 -9.53 -10.31 10.70
C PRO A 63 -9.68 -9.03 9.88
N GLU A 64 -10.33 -8.01 10.44
CA GLU A 64 -10.54 -6.73 9.77
C GLU A 64 -9.24 -5.91 9.65
N GLU A 65 -8.44 -5.86 10.70
CA GLU A 65 -7.09 -5.26 10.62
C GLU A 65 -6.24 -5.99 9.60
N LYS A 66 -6.23 -7.34 9.60
CA LYS A 66 -5.49 -8.13 8.60
C LYS A 66 -5.92 -7.76 7.18
N ARG A 67 -7.23 -7.66 6.93
CA ARG A 67 -7.78 -7.27 5.62
C ARG A 67 -7.29 -5.88 5.21
N ILE A 68 -7.44 -4.88 6.08
CA ILE A 68 -7.01 -3.49 5.80
C ILE A 68 -5.51 -3.43 5.50
N LEU A 69 -4.69 -4.09 6.33
CA LEU A 69 -3.24 -4.13 6.15
C LEU A 69 -2.82 -4.89 4.87
N ALA A 70 -3.67 -5.76 4.34
CA ALA A 70 -3.42 -6.52 3.12
C ALA A 70 -3.84 -5.79 1.83
N THR A 71 -4.70 -4.76 1.91
CA THR A 71 -5.33 -4.19 0.70
C THR A 71 -5.28 -2.66 0.58
N LYS A 72 -4.98 -1.93 1.67
CA LYS A 72 -5.16 -0.47 1.69
C LYS A 72 -3.87 0.36 1.74
N GLU A 73 -2.70 -0.25 1.58
CA GLU A 73 -1.44 0.53 1.54
C GLU A 73 -1.26 1.22 0.19
N CYS A 74 -1.54 0.51 -0.89
CA CYS A 74 -1.52 1.07 -2.25
C CYS A 74 -2.67 0.47 -3.05
N PHE A 75 -3.42 1.33 -3.73
CA PHE A 75 -4.49 0.88 -4.61
C PHE A 75 -4.64 1.82 -5.80
N PHE A 76 -5.14 1.28 -6.90
CA PHE A 76 -5.35 2.02 -8.14
C PHE A 76 -6.26 1.22 -9.07
N ASP A 77 -6.78 1.89 -10.10
CA ASP A 77 -7.60 1.26 -11.14
C ASP A 77 -6.84 1.22 -12.46
N VAL A 78 -7.00 0.12 -13.20
CA VAL A 78 -6.45 -0.08 -14.55
C VAL A 78 -7.56 -0.28 -15.57
N ASN A 79 -7.37 0.23 -16.78
CA ASN A 79 -8.35 0.20 -17.88
C ASN A 79 -8.39 -1.11 -18.68
N VAL A 80 -7.32 -1.91 -18.63
CA VAL A 80 -7.15 -3.17 -19.37
C VAL A 80 -6.62 -4.27 -18.46
N PRO A 81 -6.67 -5.56 -18.84
CA PRO A 81 -5.98 -6.62 -18.12
C PRO A 81 -4.46 -6.40 -18.08
N VAL A 82 -3.88 -6.49 -16.89
CA VAL A 82 -2.46 -6.19 -16.62
C VAL A 82 -1.79 -7.31 -15.84
N THR A 83 -0.47 -7.38 -15.97
CA THR A 83 0.39 -8.10 -15.03
C THR A 83 0.99 -7.07 -14.09
N VAL A 84 0.78 -7.27 -12.79
CA VAL A 84 1.34 -6.43 -11.73
C VAL A 84 2.57 -7.12 -11.17
N SER A 85 3.69 -6.41 -11.14
CA SER A 85 4.94 -6.85 -10.51
C SER A 85 5.17 -6.10 -9.22
N VAL A 86 5.15 -6.80 -8.08
CA VAL A 86 5.60 -6.29 -6.79
C VAL A 86 7.09 -6.58 -6.65
N ILE A 87 7.89 -5.52 -6.57
CA ILE A 87 9.35 -5.61 -6.54
C ILE A 87 9.82 -5.19 -5.15
N ARG A 88 10.23 -6.16 -4.34
CA ARG A 88 10.55 -5.98 -2.92
C ARG A 88 12.00 -6.32 -2.63
N SER A 89 12.54 -5.81 -1.52
CA SER A 89 13.93 -6.12 -1.14
C SER A 89 14.14 -7.62 -0.90
N ALA A 90 15.17 -8.20 -1.52
CA ALA A 90 15.55 -9.59 -1.28
C ALA A 90 16.15 -9.81 0.12
N HIS A 91 16.51 -8.74 0.84
CA HIS A 91 17.05 -8.81 2.21
C HIS A 91 15.96 -8.89 3.28
N GLN A 92 14.73 -8.55 2.92
CA GLN A 92 13.59 -8.63 3.81
C GLN A 92 13.16 -10.09 3.92
N LYS A 93 13.49 -10.70 5.06
CA LYS A 93 13.34 -12.14 5.28
C LYS A 93 11.88 -12.58 5.31
N PRO A 94 10.98 -12.00 6.14
CA PRO A 94 9.58 -12.33 6.00
C PRO A 94 9.08 -11.70 4.70
N VAL A 95 8.56 -12.54 3.80
CA VAL A 95 7.73 -12.03 2.71
C VAL A 95 6.50 -11.37 3.36
N PRO A 96 6.10 -10.17 2.92
CA PRO A 96 4.87 -9.55 3.41
C PRO A 96 3.70 -10.52 3.27
N PHE A 97 3.01 -10.77 4.39
CA PHE A 97 2.04 -11.88 4.55
C PHE A 97 0.95 -11.94 3.47
N TRP A 98 0.62 -10.79 2.88
CA TRP A 98 -0.45 -10.65 1.90
C TRP A 98 -0.02 -11.05 0.49
N ILE A 99 1.28 -11.10 0.16
CA ILE A 99 1.75 -11.31 -1.22
C ILE A 99 1.29 -12.67 -1.75
N GLU A 100 1.66 -13.75 -1.06
CA GLU A 100 1.26 -15.11 -1.46
C GLU A 100 -0.25 -15.32 -1.31
N GLU A 101 -0.86 -14.83 -0.22
CA GLU A 101 -2.31 -14.92 0.02
C GLU A 101 -3.12 -14.20 -1.08
N ALA A 102 -2.61 -13.08 -1.61
CA ALA A 102 -3.22 -12.35 -2.71
C ALA A 102 -3.00 -13.04 -4.07
N GLY A 103 -2.19 -14.10 -4.14
CA GLY A 103 -1.95 -14.90 -5.34
C GLY A 103 -0.75 -14.44 -6.18
N PHE A 104 0.12 -13.59 -5.65
CA PHE A 104 1.39 -13.28 -6.30
C PHE A 104 2.34 -14.48 -6.21
N ARG A 105 3.13 -14.67 -7.26
CA ARG A 105 4.13 -15.72 -7.34
C ARG A 105 5.50 -15.13 -7.55
N ASN A 106 6.49 -15.62 -6.82
CA ASN A 106 7.89 -15.27 -7.03
C ASN A 106 8.30 -15.77 -8.43
N THR A 107 8.85 -14.89 -9.26
CA THR A 107 9.27 -15.26 -10.61
C THR A 107 10.66 -15.90 -10.64
N GLY A 108 11.44 -15.73 -9.56
CA GLY A 108 12.86 -16.04 -9.50
C GLY A 108 13.76 -14.94 -10.07
N ASP A 109 13.17 -13.91 -10.68
CA ASP A 109 13.91 -12.81 -11.29
C ASP A 109 14.29 -11.73 -10.27
N ARG A 110 15.21 -10.86 -10.68
CA ARG A 110 15.81 -9.84 -9.83
C ARG A 110 15.84 -8.49 -10.52
N VAL A 111 15.70 -7.45 -9.71
CA VAL A 111 15.93 -6.06 -10.10
C VAL A 111 17.03 -5.51 -9.21
N THR A 112 18.11 -5.03 -9.80
CA THR A 112 19.31 -4.58 -9.08
C THR A 112 19.46 -3.06 -9.16
N SER A 113 20.06 -2.51 -8.11
CA SER A 113 20.63 -1.17 -8.08
C SER A 113 22.03 -1.26 -7.47
N GLU A 114 22.78 -0.17 -7.51
CA GLU A 114 24.18 -0.10 -7.06
C GLU A 114 24.42 -0.80 -5.71
N TRP A 115 23.46 -0.68 -4.79
CA TRP A 115 23.59 -1.18 -3.42
C TRP A 115 22.61 -2.29 -3.05
N TYR A 116 21.60 -2.57 -3.87
CA TYR A 116 20.49 -3.41 -3.45
C TYR A 116 20.05 -4.38 -4.52
N THR A 117 19.48 -5.49 -4.05
CA THR A 117 18.76 -6.39 -4.93
C THR A 117 17.35 -6.61 -4.45
N HIS A 118 16.45 -6.62 -5.41
CA HIS A 118 15.04 -6.85 -5.23
C HIS A 118 14.67 -8.14 -5.95
N GLU A 119 13.66 -8.82 -5.44
CA GLU A 119 13.02 -9.95 -6.10
C GLU A 119 11.68 -9.52 -6.67
N VAL A 120 11.26 -10.20 -7.74
CA VAL A 120 10.04 -9.86 -8.47
C VAL A 120 8.95 -10.89 -8.18
N TRP A 121 7.79 -10.40 -7.79
CA TRP A 121 6.58 -11.19 -7.56
C TRP A 121 5.48 -10.72 -8.51
N GLN A 122 4.85 -11.63 -9.24
CA GLN A 122 3.86 -11.29 -10.25
C GLN A 122 2.50 -11.91 -10.03
N LYS A 123 1.47 -11.17 -10.45
CA LYS A 123 0.09 -11.63 -10.55
C LYS A 123 -0.61 -10.91 -11.71
N ASP A 124 -1.44 -11.67 -12.40
CA ASP A 124 -2.32 -11.16 -13.44
C ASP A 124 -3.64 -10.65 -12.82
N PHE A 125 -4.11 -9.52 -13.34
CA PHE A 125 -5.36 -8.89 -12.96
C PHE A 125 -6.18 -8.55 -14.21
N ASP A 126 -7.49 -8.74 -14.13
CA ASP A 126 -8.41 -8.14 -15.09
C ASP A 126 -8.44 -6.61 -14.94
N ALA A 127 -9.05 -5.93 -15.91
CA ALA A 127 -9.31 -4.50 -15.81
C ALA A 127 -10.14 -4.18 -14.55
N GLY A 128 -9.80 -3.08 -13.88
CA GLY A 128 -10.47 -2.63 -12.66
C GLY A 128 -9.52 -2.37 -11.51
N ARG A 129 -10.04 -2.58 -10.30
CA ARG A 129 -9.40 -2.21 -9.04
C ARG A 129 -8.29 -3.19 -8.65
N ILE A 130 -7.11 -2.65 -8.32
CA ILE A 130 -5.97 -3.37 -7.76
C ILE A 130 -5.69 -2.81 -6.35
N GLU A 131 -5.45 -3.72 -5.41
CA GLU A 131 -5.26 -3.43 -3.99
C GLU A 131 -4.04 -4.19 -3.46
N LEU A 132 -3.16 -3.48 -2.76
CA LEU A 132 -1.88 -3.97 -2.28
C LEU A 132 -1.69 -3.62 -0.80
N GLY A 133 -1.00 -4.51 -0.08
CA GLY A 133 -0.85 -4.42 1.36
C GLY A 133 0.42 -3.71 1.82
N ILE A 134 0.58 -3.59 3.13
CA ILE A 134 1.73 -2.95 3.77
C ILE A 134 3.05 -3.62 3.39
N ASN A 135 4.18 -2.91 3.56
CA ASN A 135 5.50 -3.47 3.30
C ASN A 135 5.88 -4.64 4.22
N GLY A 136 5.08 -5.00 5.21
CA GLY A 136 5.37 -6.02 6.22
C GLY A 136 5.43 -5.42 7.62
N PHE A 137 5.63 -6.28 8.63
CA PHE A 137 5.73 -5.87 10.05
C PHE A 137 7.17 -5.70 10.54
N ASP A 138 8.16 -5.98 9.70
CA ASP A 138 9.56 -5.82 10.06
C ASP A 138 10.05 -4.37 9.88
N ASN A 139 11.28 -4.12 10.32
CA ASN A 139 11.91 -2.80 10.23
C ASN A 139 12.57 -2.54 8.87
N GLU A 140 12.17 -3.26 7.80
CA GLU A 140 12.66 -2.99 6.46
C GLU A 140 12.14 -1.64 5.98
N ARG A 141 13.06 -0.70 5.76
CA ARG A 141 12.75 0.69 5.41
C ARG A 141 12.55 0.92 3.92
N ARG A 142 13.01 -0.02 3.10
CA ARG A 142 12.82 -0.02 1.65
C ARG A 142 11.45 -0.59 1.35
N ALA A 143 10.52 0.30 1.06
CA ALA A 143 9.23 -0.09 0.52
C ALA A 143 9.41 -0.81 -0.82
N TYR A 144 8.57 -1.79 -1.10
CA TYR A 144 8.42 -2.33 -2.43
C TYR A 144 7.95 -1.24 -3.41
N PHE A 145 8.27 -1.43 -4.69
CA PHE A 145 7.72 -0.64 -5.79
C PHE A 145 6.95 -1.54 -6.75
N VAL A 146 6.11 -0.94 -7.60
CA VAL A 146 5.12 -1.67 -8.39
C VAL A 146 5.29 -1.33 -9.86
N CYS A 147 5.49 -2.35 -10.70
CA CYS A 147 5.39 -2.21 -12.15
C CYS A 147 4.06 -2.78 -12.65
N VAL A 148 3.47 -2.13 -13.65
CA VAL A 148 2.21 -2.51 -14.28
C VAL A 148 2.44 -2.55 -15.79
N GLY A 149 2.30 -3.75 -16.37
CA GLY A 149 2.39 -3.97 -17.82
C GLY A 149 1.11 -4.60 -18.36
N PRO A 150 0.76 -4.36 -19.63
CA PRO A 150 -0.40 -5.00 -20.25
C PRO A 150 -0.16 -6.50 -20.43
N GLN A 151 -1.18 -7.33 -20.23
CA GLN A 151 -1.07 -8.77 -20.54
C GLN A 151 -0.99 -9.03 -22.05
N ARG A 152 -1.55 -8.12 -22.86
CA ARG A 152 -1.58 -8.24 -24.32
C ARG A 152 -0.71 -7.14 -24.93
N THR A 153 0.20 -7.54 -25.80
CA THR A 153 1.05 -6.61 -26.54
C THR A 153 0.19 -5.62 -27.34
N GLY A 154 0.46 -4.32 -27.15
CA GLY A 154 -0.23 -3.23 -27.85
C GLY A 154 -1.38 -2.59 -27.09
N ASP A 155 -1.81 -3.14 -25.95
CA ASP A 155 -2.77 -2.48 -25.08
C ASP A 155 -2.11 -1.29 -24.38
N ASP A 156 -2.81 -0.15 -24.32
CA ASP A 156 -2.36 1.05 -23.62
C ASP A 156 -2.88 1.07 -22.19
N VAL A 157 -1.96 0.97 -21.22
CA VAL A 157 -2.31 0.91 -19.80
C VAL A 157 -2.44 2.34 -19.25
N THR A 158 -3.60 2.62 -18.66
CA THR A 158 -3.85 3.84 -17.89
C THR A 158 -4.11 3.46 -16.44
N ILE A 159 -3.37 4.09 -15.53
CA ILE A 159 -3.58 3.97 -14.09
C ILE A 159 -4.36 5.20 -13.62
N SER A 160 -5.43 4.99 -12.86
CA SER A 160 -6.26 6.05 -12.26
C SER A 160 -6.56 5.75 -10.80
N ASN A 161 -7.10 6.73 -10.07
CA ASN A 161 -7.48 6.59 -8.66
C ASN A 161 -6.36 6.02 -7.77
N LEU A 162 -5.11 6.38 -8.09
CA LEU A 162 -3.92 5.93 -7.40
C LEU A 162 -3.85 6.55 -5.99
N TYR A 163 -3.69 5.67 -5.00
CA TYR A 163 -3.42 6.03 -3.62
C TYR A 163 -2.21 5.26 -3.08
N PRO A 164 -1.35 5.91 -2.27
CA PRO A 164 -1.26 7.37 -2.14
C PRO A 164 -0.93 8.02 -3.50
N GLU A 165 -1.06 9.34 -3.60
CA GLU A 165 -0.71 10.05 -4.85
C GLU A 165 0.81 9.94 -5.11
N GLU A 166 1.17 8.97 -5.96
CA GLU A 166 2.55 8.67 -6.36
C GLU A 166 2.80 9.08 -7.82
N ALA A 167 4.08 9.27 -8.16
CA ALA A 167 4.44 9.51 -9.56
C ALA A 167 4.50 8.18 -10.30
N ILE A 168 3.92 8.15 -11.50
CA ILE A 168 4.01 7.04 -12.44
C ILE A 168 5.03 7.42 -13.50
N ILE A 169 6.05 6.59 -13.67
CA ILE A 169 7.08 6.76 -14.69
C ILE A 169 7.20 5.48 -15.52
N THR A 170 7.88 5.54 -16.65
CA THR A 170 8.12 4.36 -17.49
C THR A 170 9.45 3.73 -17.09
N VAL A 171 9.47 2.40 -16.94
CA VAL A 171 10.70 1.64 -16.72
C VAL A 171 11.58 1.73 -17.97
N GLY A 172 12.84 2.08 -17.74
CA GLY A 172 13.89 2.09 -18.73
C GLY A 172 15.27 2.28 -18.07
N PRO A 173 16.32 2.50 -18.86
CA PRO A 173 17.66 2.71 -18.33
C PRO A 173 17.72 3.88 -17.36
N LYS A 174 18.35 3.67 -16.20
CA LYS A 174 18.48 4.68 -15.13
C LYS A 174 17.16 5.22 -14.61
N THR A 175 16.16 4.35 -14.48
CA THR A 175 14.90 4.69 -13.80
C THR A 175 15.14 4.74 -12.30
N TRP A 176 14.78 5.84 -11.62
CA TRP A 176 14.85 5.91 -10.16
C TRP A 176 13.64 5.23 -9.52
N THR A 177 13.85 4.58 -8.38
CA THR A 177 12.79 3.82 -7.67
C THR A 177 12.17 4.60 -6.51
N TYR A 178 12.92 5.51 -5.90
CA TYR A 178 12.51 6.26 -4.72
C TYR A 178 12.48 7.76 -4.98
N ARG A 179 11.38 8.43 -4.62
CA ARG A 179 11.23 9.89 -4.81
C ARG A 179 12.16 10.73 -3.93
N ASP A 180 12.63 10.16 -2.83
CA ASP A 180 13.54 10.81 -1.87
C ASP A 180 15.00 10.38 -2.02
N TRP A 181 15.34 9.61 -3.07
CA TRP A 181 16.70 9.21 -3.40
C TRP A 181 16.92 9.20 -4.91
N ASP A 182 17.28 10.36 -5.44
CA ASP A 182 17.53 10.60 -6.86
C ASP A 182 18.76 9.89 -7.41
N ASP A 183 19.69 9.42 -6.56
CA ASP A 183 20.88 8.67 -6.99
C ASP A 183 20.69 7.14 -7.03
N LEU A 184 19.54 6.61 -6.57
CA LEU A 184 19.30 5.15 -6.56
C LEU A 184 18.48 4.71 -7.77
N TYR A 185 19.19 4.42 -8.85
CA TYR A 185 18.63 3.93 -10.11
C TYR A 185 18.57 2.41 -10.15
N ILE A 186 17.66 1.90 -10.98
CA ILE A 186 17.71 0.51 -11.42
C ILE A 186 18.87 0.37 -12.42
N ASP A 187 19.75 -0.59 -12.16
CA ASP A 187 20.87 -0.96 -13.03
C ASP A 187 20.49 -2.11 -13.97
N GLU A 188 19.94 -3.19 -13.43
CA GLU A 188 19.50 -4.36 -14.20
C GLU A 188 18.07 -4.75 -13.81
N TYR A 189 17.29 -5.16 -14.80
CA TYR A 189 15.94 -5.65 -14.65
C TYR A 189 15.59 -6.61 -15.81
N PRO A 190 14.61 -7.50 -15.64
CA PRO A 190 14.18 -8.41 -16.69
C PRO A 190 13.58 -7.65 -17.89
N ASP A 191 13.83 -8.13 -19.11
CA ASP A 191 13.37 -7.51 -20.36
C ASP A 191 11.87 -7.23 -20.38
N TYR A 192 11.06 -8.09 -19.74
CA TYR A 192 9.61 -7.90 -19.72
C TYR A 192 9.17 -6.66 -18.92
N LEU A 193 10.00 -6.12 -18.03
CA LEU A 193 9.72 -4.88 -17.29
C LEU A 193 9.99 -3.62 -18.12
N GLU A 194 10.79 -3.70 -19.19
CA GLU A 194 11.09 -2.56 -20.06
C GLU A 194 9.79 -1.92 -20.58
N GLY A 195 9.67 -0.60 -20.47
CA GLY A 195 8.51 0.14 -20.97
C GLY A 195 7.24 0.02 -20.11
N GLN A 196 7.23 -0.78 -19.04
CA GLN A 196 6.08 -0.86 -18.13
C GLN A 196 5.94 0.42 -17.28
N LEU A 197 4.74 0.63 -16.72
CA LEU A 197 4.49 1.74 -15.80
C LEU A 197 5.00 1.38 -14.40
N LEU A 198 5.94 2.15 -13.88
CA LEU A 198 6.46 2.07 -12.52
C LEU A 198 5.76 3.11 -11.64
N ILE A 199 5.09 2.63 -10.59
CA ILE A 199 4.63 3.46 -9.49
C ILE A 199 5.81 3.64 -8.53
N THR A 200 6.34 4.86 -8.49
CA THR A 200 7.43 5.23 -7.56
C THR A 200 6.93 5.25 -6.12
N THR A 201 7.87 5.17 -5.17
CA THR A 201 7.54 5.20 -3.74
C THR A 201 8.48 6.13 -2.97
N PHE A 202 8.09 6.53 -1.77
CA PHE A 202 9.00 7.05 -0.75
C PHE A 202 9.64 5.92 0.08
N ARG A 203 10.86 6.14 0.58
CA ARG A 203 11.43 5.33 1.66
C ARG A 203 10.83 5.75 3.01
N GLY A 204 10.70 4.80 3.94
CA GLY A 204 10.29 5.07 5.33
C GLY A 204 8.91 4.51 5.72
N PRO A 205 8.55 4.57 7.01
CA PRO A 205 7.31 3.99 7.52
C PRO A 205 6.08 4.58 6.84
N ALA A 206 5.00 3.80 6.69
CA ALA A 206 3.70 4.28 6.17
C ALA A 206 3.23 5.61 6.79
N LYS A 207 3.58 5.85 8.07
CA LYS A 207 3.32 7.11 8.80
C LYS A 207 3.91 8.38 8.16
N GLN A 208 4.96 8.27 7.34
CA GLN A 208 5.52 9.37 6.55
C GLN A 208 4.99 9.40 5.10
N ARG A 209 4.40 8.29 4.62
CA ARG A 209 3.80 8.18 3.28
C ARG A 209 2.39 8.78 3.23
N THR A 210 1.63 8.72 4.32
CA THR A 210 0.24 9.23 4.41
C THR A 210 0.11 10.69 4.89
N SER A 211 1.21 11.36 5.25
CA SER A 211 1.15 12.75 5.70
C SER A 211 1.20 13.70 4.51
N SER A 212 0.06 13.97 3.88
CA SER A 212 -0.15 15.17 3.08
C SER A 212 -0.29 16.39 4.01
N ALA A 213 0.76 16.71 4.76
CA ALA A 213 0.93 18.03 5.34
C ALA A 213 1.84 18.83 4.39
N PRO A 214 1.52 20.10 4.08
CA PRO A 214 2.35 20.89 3.17
C PRO A 214 3.77 20.93 3.72
N SER A 215 4.71 20.49 2.89
CA SER A 215 6.13 20.47 3.19
C SER A 215 6.60 21.90 3.46
N VAL A 216 6.65 22.29 4.73
CA VAL A 216 7.47 23.43 5.15
C VAL A 216 8.90 22.97 4.90
N LYS A 217 9.45 23.39 3.75
CA LYS A 217 10.86 23.22 3.38
C LYS A 217 11.72 23.59 4.59
N ARG A 218 12.21 22.60 5.33
CA ARG A 218 13.32 22.81 6.24
C ARG A 218 14.58 22.70 5.38
N PRO A 219 15.39 23.76 5.25
CA PRO A 219 16.66 23.64 4.58
C PRO A 219 17.52 22.67 5.41
N PHE A 220 17.82 21.50 4.87
CA PHE A 220 18.87 20.66 5.42
C PHE A 220 20.21 21.35 5.19
N PRO A 221 21.05 21.52 6.22
CA PRO A 221 22.37 22.08 6.03
C PRO A 221 23.23 21.10 5.23
N HIS A 222 23.66 21.52 4.04
CA HIS A 222 24.69 20.84 3.26
C HIS A 222 25.92 20.62 4.16
N ARG A 223 26.28 19.36 4.42
CA ARG A 223 27.64 19.04 4.86
C ARG A 223 28.50 18.88 3.60
N PRO A 224 29.57 19.68 3.43
CA PRO A 224 30.50 19.47 2.33
C PRO A 224 31.27 18.16 2.50
N CYS A 225 31.46 17.47 1.38
CA CYS A 225 32.23 16.24 1.23
C CYS A 225 33.70 16.48 1.63
N PRO A 226 34.34 15.62 2.44
CA PRO A 226 35.73 15.81 2.83
C PRO A 226 36.67 15.56 1.65
N THR A 227 37.43 16.59 1.28
CA THR A 227 38.51 16.51 0.29
C THR A 227 39.64 15.62 0.81
N LYS A 228 40.01 14.61 0.01
CA LYS A 228 41.20 13.78 0.25
C LYS A 228 42.45 14.66 0.13
N SER A 229 43.24 14.75 1.19
CA SER A 229 44.59 15.36 1.15
C SER A 229 45.56 14.42 0.43
N ARG A 230 46.30 14.97 -0.55
CA ARG A 230 47.58 14.43 -1.00
C ARG A 230 48.69 15.01 -0.14
#